data_AF-A0A7V3KZ12-F1
#
_entry.id   AF-A0A7V3KZ12-F1
#
_cell.length_a   1.000
_cell.length_b   1.000
_cell.length_c   1.000
_cell.angle_alpha   90.00
_cell.angle_beta   90.00
_cell.angle_gamma   90.00
#
_symmetry.space_group_name_H-M   'P 1'
#
loop_
_entity.id
_entity.type
_entity.pdbx_description
1 polymer ?
#
loop_
_entity_poly.entity_id
_entity_poly.type
_entity_poly.pdbx_seq_one_letter_code
_entity_poly.pdbx_strand_id
1 'polypeptide(L)'
;MKKQSFPWPKILGKEISSKIKWWKTGLNRVFRDKEDKLPVVCVFGIENLELITPVKEDYEESRLDVQCYPPKANLEKILVKDRPHVLITIGQHCLLPQFKKVSSEIKRRWLHYETMPSLEQVSEEAYKCYLKNVFNDQQAEKDPLVSVFTAAYKTGEKIYRPFRSLREQTYTNWEWIVVDDSDDGGRTFKVLIDLAKKDYRVQVFKPWEHSGVIGRLKKWAASLGRGQILVELDHDDEFTDYALDYVVKGFNQYPEAGFLYTNCAEVYEDGRNLTYRDGWAFGYGSYSDVEYRGKVYKCGNAPHINAKTIRHIISAPNHLRAWRKSFYESIGGHNQELHVADDYEILVRTFLNTRMVHIPKLCYIQYVSHSAQLIRNRDIHRHVRSIREYYDKKIHERFLELGCFDFAWDEEKGCSDLSIPNPQVEPHVTLIADV
;
A
#
# COMPACT_ATOMS: atom_id res chain seq x y z
N MET A 1 57.11 -17.08 15.91
CA MET A 1 56.02 -16.14 16.26
C MET A 1 54.77 -16.94 16.63
N LYS A 2 54.41 -16.97 17.91
CA LYS A 2 53.24 -17.70 18.45
C LYS A 2 51.97 -16.89 18.16
N LYS A 3 50.97 -17.48 17.50
CA LYS A 3 49.63 -16.89 17.32
C LYS A 3 48.86 -17.05 18.65
N GLN A 4 48.52 -15.93 19.30
CA GLN A 4 47.56 -15.90 20.41
C GLN A 4 46.14 -16.02 19.84
N SER A 5 45.42 -17.05 20.27
CA SER A 5 43.98 -17.22 20.05
C SER A 5 43.21 -16.60 21.23
N PHE A 6 42.34 -15.63 20.97
CA PHE A 6 41.39 -15.11 21.95
C PHE A 6 40.16 -16.05 22.05
N PRO A 7 39.75 -16.48 23.25
CA PRO A 7 38.54 -17.29 23.42
C PRO A 7 37.29 -16.42 23.48
N TRP A 8 36.27 -16.79 22.69
CA TRP A 8 34.92 -16.24 22.82
C TRP A 8 34.23 -16.74 24.09
N PRO A 9 33.49 -15.91 24.84
CA PRO A 9 32.78 -16.37 26.02
C PRO A 9 31.60 -17.27 25.64
N LYS A 10 31.57 -18.48 26.20
CA LYS A 10 30.38 -19.34 26.27
C LYS A 10 29.34 -18.68 27.16
N ILE A 11 28.36 -17.99 26.58
CA ILE A 11 27.20 -17.50 27.32
C ILE A 11 26.12 -18.59 27.30
N LEU A 12 26.02 -19.27 28.44
CA LEU A 12 24.82 -19.82 29.09
C LEU A 12 23.65 -20.23 28.18
N GLY A 13 23.72 -21.48 27.71
CA GLY A 13 22.54 -22.26 27.38
C GLY A 13 21.89 -22.78 28.67
N LYS A 14 20.75 -22.20 29.06
CA LYS A 14 19.63 -22.77 29.84
C LYS A 14 18.89 -21.63 30.53
N GLU A 15 17.83 -21.14 29.89
CA GLU A 15 16.58 -20.57 30.49
C GLU A 15 15.77 -19.69 29.51
N ILE A 16 15.64 -20.10 28.24
CA ILE A 16 14.67 -19.47 27.30
C ILE A 16 13.85 -20.54 26.57
N SER A 17 13.50 -21.65 27.22
CA SER A 17 12.64 -22.68 26.61
C SER A 17 11.22 -22.77 27.20
N SER A 18 10.88 -21.96 28.21
CA SER A 18 9.57 -22.05 28.88
C SER A 18 8.57 -20.94 28.56
N LYS A 19 8.94 -19.88 27.81
CA LYS A 19 8.03 -18.77 27.46
C LYS A 19 7.59 -18.68 25.99
N ILE A 20 8.07 -19.56 25.11
CA ILE A 20 7.65 -19.63 23.70
C ILE A 20 6.81 -20.90 23.48
N LYS A 21 5.67 -21.01 24.18
CA LYS A 21 4.73 -22.14 24.02
C LYS A 21 3.46 -21.80 23.24
N TRP A 22 3.20 -20.52 22.94
CA TRP A 22 1.99 -20.09 22.23
C TRP A 22 2.02 -20.26 20.70
N TRP A 23 3.14 -20.66 20.12
CA TRP A 23 3.31 -20.78 18.65
C TRP A 23 3.27 -22.23 18.13
N LYS A 24 3.29 -23.23 19.02
CA LYS A 24 3.45 -24.65 18.64
C LYS A 24 2.20 -25.51 18.80
N THR A 25 1.04 -24.92 19.05
CA THR A 25 -0.22 -25.66 19.19
C THR A 25 -1.12 -25.45 17.97
N GLY A 26 -1.08 -26.43 17.05
CA GLY A 26 -2.27 -26.87 16.30
C GLY A 26 -2.99 -25.89 15.37
N LEU A 27 -2.40 -24.77 14.97
CA LEU A 27 -2.90 -24.00 13.83
C LEU A 27 -2.54 -24.74 12.55
N ASN A 28 -3.55 -25.13 11.76
CA ASN A 28 -3.40 -25.47 10.34
C ASN A 28 -2.30 -24.59 9.74
N ARG A 29 -1.15 -25.17 9.41
CA ARG A 29 0.00 -24.42 8.88
C ARG A 29 -0.46 -23.75 7.59
N VAL A 30 -0.59 -22.43 7.65
CA VAL A 30 -1.11 -21.60 6.56
C VAL A 30 -0.18 -21.68 5.34
N PHE A 31 1.12 -21.83 5.62
CA PHE A 31 2.20 -21.87 4.65
C PHE A 31 2.93 -23.19 4.75
N ARG A 32 3.56 -23.60 3.65
CA ARG A 32 4.42 -24.77 3.62
C ARG A 32 5.63 -24.57 4.53
N ASP A 33 5.87 -25.50 5.46
CA ASP A 33 7.15 -25.58 6.17
C ASP A 33 8.23 -26.03 5.17
N LYS A 34 9.39 -25.37 5.19
CA LYS A 34 10.52 -25.68 4.32
C LYS A 34 11.69 -26.13 5.17
N GLU A 35 12.25 -27.30 4.85
CA GLU A 35 13.48 -27.80 5.47
C GLU A 35 14.68 -26.97 4.99
N ASP A 36 14.77 -26.72 3.67
CA ASP A 36 15.78 -25.86 3.04
C ASP A 36 15.15 -24.58 2.46
N LYS A 37 15.81 -23.42 2.59
CA LYS A 37 15.33 -22.13 2.07
C LYS A 37 15.76 -21.91 0.61
N LEU A 38 15.37 -22.81 -0.29
CA LEU A 38 15.68 -22.73 -1.72
C LEU A 38 14.64 -21.90 -2.51
N PRO A 39 14.97 -21.44 -3.73
CA PRO A 39 14.00 -20.82 -4.61
C PRO A 39 12.89 -21.80 -4.98
N VAL A 40 11.65 -21.47 -4.61
CA VAL A 40 10.45 -22.24 -4.96
C VAL A 40 10.06 -22.05 -6.41
N VAL A 41 9.91 -23.19 -7.12
CA VAL A 41 9.38 -23.27 -8.47
C VAL A 41 8.13 -24.15 -8.45
N CYS A 42 7.00 -23.62 -8.88
CA CYS A 42 5.77 -24.41 -9.04
C CYS A 42 5.56 -24.76 -10.52
N VAL A 43 5.49 -26.04 -10.83
CA VAL A 43 5.41 -26.58 -12.19
C VAL A 43 4.04 -27.20 -12.41
N PHE A 44 3.40 -26.90 -13.53
CA PHE A 44 2.09 -27.43 -13.90
C PHE A 44 2.18 -28.27 -15.16
N GLY A 45 1.59 -29.47 -15.13
CA GLY A 45 1.47 -30.35 -16.30
C GLY A 45 2.51 -31.45 -16.44
N ILE A 46 3.50 -31.49 -15.54
CA ILE A 46 4.44 -32.60 -15.38
C ILE A 46 4.46 -33.01 -13.92
N GLU A 47 4.58 -34.32 -13.67
CA GLU A 47 4.75 -34.90 -12.33
C GLU A 47 6.22 -35.24 -12.08
N ASN A 48 6.65 -35.14 -10.82
CA ASN A 48 7.98 -35.55 -10.36
C ASN A 48 9.16 -34.89 -11.12
N LEU A 49 9.00 -33.62 -11.52
CA LEU A 49 10.08 -32.85 -12.11
C LEU A 49 11.02 -32.32 -11.02
N GLU A 50 12.31 -32.54 -11.20
CA GLU A 50 13.38 -31.93 -10.42
C GLU A 50 14.16 -30.97 -11.31
N LEU A 51 14.48 -29.78 -10.80
CA LEU A 51 15.27 -28.80 -11.53
C LEU A 51 16.63 -28.62 -10.84
N ILE A 52 17.68 -28.71 -11.63
CA ILE A 52 19.07 -28.62 -11.19
C ILE A 52 19.76 -27.58 -12.06
N THR A 53 20.25 -26.51 -11.45
CA THR A 53 20.98 -25.47 -12.15
C THR A 53 22.41 -25.94 -12.46
N PRO A 54 22.99 -25.52 -13.61
CA PRO A 54 24.39 -25.79 -13.89
C PRO A 54 25.29 -25.25 -12.79
N VAL A 55 26.23 -26.08 -12.34
CA VAL A 55 27.22 -25.75 -11.31
C VAL A 55 28.53 -25.39 -11.97
N LYS A 56 29.15 -24.28 -11.54
CA LYS A 56 30.51 -23.92 -11.95
C LYS A 56 31.57 -24.40 -10.96
N GLU A 57 31.24 -24.41 -9.67
CA GLU A 57 32.14 -24.76 -8.58
C GLU A 57 31.47 -25.79 -7.65
N ASP A 58 32.24 -26.75 -7.13
CA ASP A 58 31.71 -27.92 -6.39
C ASP A 58 30.93 -27.61 -5.11
N TYR A 59 31.03 -26.38 -4.60
CA TYR A 59 30.32 -25.89 -3.42
C TYR A 59 29.02 -25.14 -3.74
N GLU A 60 28.65 -24.97 -5.01
CA GLU A 60 27.40 -24.30 -5.39
C GLU A 60 26.18 -25.20 -5.12
N GLU A 61 25.18 -24.64 -4.46
CA GLU A 61 23.86 -25.27 -4.39
C GLU A 61 23.21 -25.19 -5.77
N SER A 62 22.77 -26.33 -6.28
CA SER A 62 22.20 -26.48 -7.61
C SER A 62 20.71 -26.76 -7.60
N ARG A 63 20.17 -27.17 -6.45
CA ARG A 63 18.78 -27.59 -6.34
C ARG A 63 17.85 -26.39 -6.28
N LEU A 64 16.68 -26.56 -6.88
CA LEU A 64 15.54 -25.68 -6.68
C LEU A 64 14.44 -26.43 -5.90
N ASP A 65 13.64 -25.70 -5.13
CA ASP A 65 12.49 -26.27 -4.42
C ASP A 65 11.30 -26.40 -5.38
N VAL A 66 11.24 -27.53 -6.08
CA VAL A 66 10.23 -27.77 -7.12
C VAL A 66 8.98 -28.43 -6.54
N GLN A 67 7.80 -27.89 -6.89
CA GLN A 67 6.51 -28.48 -6.58
C GLN A 67 5.72 -28.69 -7.87
N CYS A 68 5.32 -29.93 -8.13
CA CYS A 68 4.57 -30.30 -9.32
C CYS A 68 3.06 -30.34 -9.05
N TYR A 69 2.27 -29.83 -9.99
CA TYR A 69 0.83 -29.73 -9.90
C TYR A 69 0.13 -30.18 -11.19
N PRO A 70 -1.06 -30.79 -11.10
CA PRO A 70 -1.89 -31.06 -12.27
C PRO A 70 -2.24 -29.75 -13.02
N PRO A 71 -2.43 -29.77 -14.36
CA PRO A 71 -2.77 -28.57 -15.14
C PRO A 71 -3.98 -27.79 -14.62
N LYS A 72 -4.97 -28.49 -14.06
CA LYS A 72 -6.23 -27.91 -13.55
C LYS A 72 -6.18 -27.55 -12.06
N ALA A 73 -5.02 -27.62 -11.42
CA ALA A 73 -4.90 -27.28 -10.00
C ALA A 73 -5.24 -25.80 -9.76
N ASN A 74 -5.81 -25.52 -8.59
CA ASN A 74 -6.24 -24.16 -8.24
C ASN A 74 -5.04 -23.26 -7.98
N LEU A 75 -4.74 -22.38 -8.94
CA LEU A 75 -3.59 -21.48 -8.89
C LEU A 75 -3.61 -20.54 -7.69
N GLU A 76 -4.75 -19.94 -7.34
CA GLU A 76 -4.83 -19.01 -6.19
C GLU A 76 -4.46 -19.71 -4.88
N LYS A 77 -4.95 -20.95 -4.68
CA LYS A 77 -4.58 -21.76 -3.50
C LYS A 77 -3.09 -22.08 -3.46
N ILE A 78 -2.49 -22.36 -4.61
CA ILE A 78 -1.04 -22.63 -4.73
C ILE A 78 -0.23 -21.36 -4.44
N LEU A 79 -0.65 -20.21 -4.97
CA LEU A 79 -0.01 -18.92 -4.70
C LEU A 79 -0.03 -18.55 -3.21
N VAL A 80 -1.14 -18.83 -2.51
CA VAL A 80 -1.25 -18.65 -1.06
C VAL A 80 -0.32 -19.62 -0.31
N LYS A 81 -0.39 -20.92 -0.65
CA LYS A 81 0.28 -22.00 0.10
C LYS A 81 1.80 -21.98 -0.07
N ASP A 82 2.26 -21.94 -1.32
CA ASP A 82 3.67 -22.18 -1.66
C ASP A 82 4.45 -20.88 -1.89
N ARG A 83 3.75 -19.78 -2.19
CA ARG A 83 4.34 -18.48 -2.54
C ARG A 83 5.52 -18.63 -3.52
N PRO A 84 5.28 -19.20 -4.71
CA PRO A 84 6.35 -19.52 -5.64
C PRO A 84 7.11 -18.27 -6.06
N HIS A 85 8.42 -18.41 -6.25
CA HIS A 85 9.21 -17.36 -6.90
C HIS A 85 9.08 -17.47 -8.42
N VAL A 86 8.91 -18.67 -8.96
CA VAL A 86 8.72 -18.95 -10.39
C VAL A 86 7.58 -19.92 -10.60
N LEU A 87 6.79 -19.69 -11.65
CA LEU A 87 5.74 -20.56 -12.14
C LEU A 87 6.13 -21.10 -13.50
N ILE A 88 6.00 -22.40 -13.70
CA ILE A 88 6.24 -23.05 -14.99
C ILE A 88 4.98 -23.80 -15.38
N THR A 89 4.60 -23.68 -16.65
CA THR A 89 3.49 -24.45 -17.19
C THR A 89 3.93 -25.15 -18.47
N ILE A 90 3.62 -26.44 -18.59
CA ILE A 90 4.00 -27.25 -19.74
C ILE A 90 2.75 -27.91 -20.33
N GLY A 91 2.61 -27.86 -21.66
CA GLY A 91 1.47 -28.40 -22.39
C GLY A 91 0.61 -27.32 -23.05
N GLN A 92 -0.50 -27.73 -23.68
CA GLN A 92 -1.33 -26.81 -24.47
C GLN A 92 -1.93 -25.69 -23.61
N HIS A 93 -1.78 -24.44 -24.07
CA HIS A 93 -2.28 -23.23 -23.38
C HIS A 93 -3.81 -23.23 -23.15
N CYS A 94 -4.59 -23.97 -23.95
CA CYS A 94 -6.03 -24.12 -23.76
C CYS A 94 -6.40 -24.83 -22.45
N LEU A 95 -5.47 -25.60 -21.86
CA LEU A 95 -5.65 -26.32 -20.61
C LEU A 95 -5.35 -25.48 -19.37
N LEU A 96 -4.95 -24.20 -19.55
CA LEU A 96 -4.48 -23.31 -18.48
C LEU A 96 -5.25 -21.96 -18.43
N PRO A 97 -6.60 -21.96 -18.45
CA PRO A 97 -7.38 -20.72 -18.47
C PRO A 97 -7.12 -19.81 -17.25
N GLN A 98 -6.70 -20.38 -16.12
CA GLN A 98 -6.41 -19.65 -14.89
C GLN A 98 -5.26 -18.66 -15.04
N PHE A 99 -4.29 -18.91 -15.93
CA PHE A 99 -3.14 -18.03 -16.13
C PHE A 99 -3.45 -16.83 -17.05
N LYS A 100 -4.56 -16.84 -17.80
CA LYS A 100 -4.97 -15.70 -18.65
C LYS A 100 -5.33 -14.45 -17.84
N LYS A 101 -5.79 -14.64 -16.60
CA LYS A 101 -6.34 -13.57 -15.74
C LYS A 101 -5.42 -13.15 -14.60
N VAL A 102 -4.20 -13.68 -14.54
CA VAL A 102 -3.28 -13.36 -13.44
C VAL A 102 -2.70 -11.95 -13.61
N SER A 103 -2.34 -11.33 -12.49
CA SER A 103 -1.75 -10.00 -12.47
C SER A 103 -0.39 -9.96 -13.17
N SER A 104 0.03 -8.78 -13.60
CA SER A 104 1.35 -8.57 -14.23
C SER A 104 2.51 -9.04 -13.32
N GLU A 105 2.36 -8.88 -11.99
CA GLU A 105 3.28 -9.40 -10.96
C GLU A 105 3.45 -10.93 -10.98
N ILE A 106 2.42 -11.67 -11.41
CA ILE A 106 2.49 -13.13 -11.59
C ILE A 106 3.03 -13.47 -12.97
N LYS A 107 2.56 -12.78 -14.03
CA LYS A 107 3.00 -13.00 -15.41
C LYS A 107 4.50 -12.85 -15.58
N ARG A 108 5.13 -11.87 -14.92
CA ARG A 108 6.58 -11.65 -15.00
C ARG A 108 7.43 -12.80 -14.44
N ARG A 109 6.81 -13.69 -13.66
CA ARG A 109 7.45 -14.84 -13.00
C ARG A 109 6.99 -16.16 -13.58
N TRP A 110 6.29 -16.11 -14.72
CA TRP A 110 5.64 -17.25 -15.34
C TRP A 110 6.34 -17.60 -16.66
N LEU A 111 6.78 -18.86 -16.77
CA LEU A 111 7.33 -19.47 -17.97
C LEU A 111 6.31 -20.47 -18.53
N HIS A 112 6.10 -20.45 -19.84
CA HIS A 112 5.19 -21.35 -20.53
C HIS A 112 5.86 -22.05 -21.70
N TYR A 113 5.68 -23.37 -21.79
CA TYR A 113 6.18 -24.20 -22.87
C TYR A 113 5.05 -25.10 -23.40
N GLU A 114 4.85 -25.14 -24.72
CA GLU A 114 3.87 -26.08 -25.31
C GLU A 114 4.36 -27.53 -25.19
N THR A 115 5.66 -27.74 -25.37
CA THR A 115 6.37 -29.00 -25.22
C THR A 115 7.55 -28.81 -24.29
N MET A 116 7.84 -29.79 -23.44
CA MET A 116 8.95 -29.73 -22.48
C MET A 116 10.30 -29.57 -23.21
N PRO A 117 11.06 -28.49 -22.95
CA PRO A 117 12.45 -28.35 -23.39
C PRO A 117 13.39 -29.35 -22.70
N SER A 118 14.69 -29.28 -22.98
CA SER A 118 15.67 -30.06 -22.21
C SER A 118 15.64 -29.67 -20.73
N LEU A 119 15.94 -30.62 -19.84
CA LEU A 119 15.92 -30.37 -18.40
C LEU A 119 16.90 -29.26 -17.99
N GLU A 120 18.07 -29.23 -18.62
CA GLU A 120 19.09 -28.21 -18.44
C GLU A 120 18.55 -26.82 -18.79
N GLN A 121 17.90 -26.70 -19.95
CA GLN A 121 17.33 -25.43 -20.41
C GLN A 121 16.25 -24.92 -19.44
N VAL A 122 15.28 -25.77 -19.07
CA VAL A 122 14.20 -25.35 -18.14
C VAL A 122 14.75 -24.97 -16.77
N SER A 123 15.74 -25.70 -16.27
CA SER A 123 16.37 -25.41 -14.98
C SER A 123 17.09 -24.06 -15.00
N GLU A 124 17.85 -23.78 -16.06
CA GLU A 124 18.55 -22.52 -16.22
C GLU A 124 17.58 -21.34 -16.41
N GLU A 125 16.54 -21.51 -17.25
CA GLU A 125 15.53 -20.48 -17.48
C GLU A 125 14.72 -20.18 -16.21
N ALA A 126 14.37 -21.20 -15.43
CA ALA A 126 13.71 -21.02 -14.14
C ALA A 126 14.56 -20.19 -13.18
N TYR A 127 15.85 -20.51 -13.06
CA TYR A 127 16.76 -19.78 -12.18
C TYR A 127 17.02 -18.35 -12.68
N LYS A 128 17.21 -18.15 -13.99
CA LYS A 128 17.32 -16.81 -14.60
C LYS A 128 16.05 -15.99 -14.36
N CYS A 129 14.86 -16.61 -14.48
CA CYS A 129 13.60 -15.95 -14.17
C CYS A 129 13.54 -15.52 -12.69
N TYR A 130 13.94 -16.39 -11.76
CA TYR A 130 14.06 -16.04 -10.35
C TYR A 130 15.01 -14.84 -10.14
N LEU A 131 16.24 -14.91 -10.66
CA LEU A 131 17.25 -13.88 -10.50
C LEU A 131 16.82 -12.53 -11.09
N LYS A 132 16.20 -12.52 -12.28
CA LYS A 132 15.68 -11.30 -12.90
C LYS A 132 14.70 -10.56 -11.97
N ASN A 133 13.85 -11.31 -11.27
CA ASN A 133 12.91 -10.73 -10.31
C ASN A 133 13.59 -10.27 -9.02
N VAL A 134 14.63 -10.98 -8.56
CA VAL A 134 15.41 -10.61 -7.36
C VAL A 134 16.25 -9.35 -7.60
N PHE A 135 16.92 -9.26 -8.74
CA PHE A 135 17.75 -8.11 -9.10
C PHE A 135 16.93 -6.86 -9.39
N ASN A 136 15.60 -7.01 -9.49
CA ASN A 136 14.68 -5.90 -9.68
C ASN A 136 15.11 -5.02 -10.87
N ASP A 137 15.54 -5.67 -11.96
CA ASP A 137 15.85 -5.05 -13.25
C ASP A 137 14.55 -4.47 -13.84
N GLN A 138 14.06 -3.38 -13.25
CA GLN A 138 12.82 -2.74 -13.61
C GLN A 138 13.10 -1.51 -14.44
N GLN A 139 12.59 -1.53 -15.66
CA GLN A 139 12.26 -0.31 -16.40
C GLN A 139 10.93 0.24 -15.87
N ALA A 140 10.61 1.50 -16.20
CA ALA A 140 9.29 2.06 -15.90
C ALA A 140 8.20 1.17 -16.50
N GLU A 141 7.49 0.42 -15.64
CA GLU A 141 6.48 -0.53 -16.08
C GLU A 141 5.17 0.21 -16.40
N LYS A 142 4.56 -0.16 -17.53
CA LYS A 142 3.23 0.32 -17.94
C LYS A 142 2.14 -0.05 -16.92
N ASP A 143 2.32 -1.19 -16.25
CA ASP A 143 1.40 -1.76 -15.27
C ASP A 143 2.10 -1.92 -13.90
N PRO A 144 2.43 -0.82 -13.20
CA PRO A 144 3.16 -0.88 -11.93
C PRO A 144 2.38 -1.64 -10.84
N LEU A 145 3.07 -2.38 -9.99
CA LEU A 145 2.48 -2.98 -8.80
C LEU A 145 2.05 -1.87 -7.83
N VAL A 146 0.79 -1.91 -7.42
CA VAL A 146 0.24 -1.00 -6.41
C VAL A 146 0.23 -1.69 -5.04
N SER A 147 0.93 -1.13 -4.06
CA SER A 147 0.82 -1.57 -2.67
C SER A 147 -0.24 -0.74 -1.95
N VAL A 148 -1.37 -1.38 -1.66
CA VAL A 148 -2.36 -0.81 -0.76
C VAL A 148 -1.93 -1.12 0.66
N PHE A 149 -1.89 -0.12 1.55
CA PHE A 149 -1.46 -0.31 2.93
C PHE A 149 -2.54 0.16 3.92
N THR A 150 -2.69 -0.61 5.00
CA THR A 150 -3.73 -0.41 6.01
C THR A 150 -3.16 -0.64 7.42
N ALA A 151 -3.39 0.31 8.32
CA ALA A 151 -3.25 0.10 9.75
C ALA A 151 -4.58 -0.38 10.32
N ALA A 152 -4.60 -1.52 11.01
CA ALA A 152 -5.82 -2.11 11.57
C ALA A 152 -5.75 -2.12 13.10
N TYR A 153 -6.85 -1.72 13.75
CA TYR A 153 -7.03 -1.81 15.19
C TYR A 153 -8.48 -2.18 15.53
N LYS A 154 -8.69 -3.33 16.19
CA LYS A 154 -10.00 -3.83 16.64
C LYS A 154 -11.12 -3.67 15.60
N THR A 155 -10.81 -4.03 14.36
CA THR A 155 -11.65 -3.75 13.17
C THR A 155 -12.98 -4.52 13.15
N GLY A 156 -13.04 -5.68 13.80
CA GLY A 156 -14.23 -6.56 13.76
C GLY A 156 -14.60 -6.94 12.33
N GLU A 157 -15.89 -6.82 11.99
CA GLU A 157 -16.41 -7.15 10.65
C GLU A 157 -16.11 -6.07 9.61
N LYS A 158 -15.69 -4.87 10.01
CA LYS A 158 -15.51 -3.75 9.07
C LYS A 158 -14.41 -4.01 8.04
N ILE A 159 -13.40 -4.81 8.40
CA ILE A 159 -12.29 -5.23 7.51
C ILE A 159 -12.73 -5.97 6.26
N TYR A 160 -13.95 -6.53 6.24
CA TYR A 160 -14.49 -7.14 5.04
C TYR A 160 -14.86 -6.10 3.96
N ARG A 161 -15.02 -4.82 4.29
CA ARG A 161 -15.21 -3.72 3.33
C ARG A 161 -13.97 -3.51 2.44
N PRO A 162 -12.78 -3.15 2.98
CA PRO A 162 -11.61 -2.93 2.15
C PRO A 162 -11.19 -4.19 1.40
N PHE A 163 -11.33 -5.37 2.03
CA PHE A 163 -11.03 -6.64 1.36
C PHE A 163 -11.92 -6.89 0.12
N ARG A 164 -13.23 -6.64 0.22
CA ARG A 164 -14.14 -6.83 -0.92
C ARG A 164 -13.86 -5.80 -2.03
N SER A 165 -13.70 -4.52 -1.69
CA SER A 165 -13.44 -3.49 -2.69
C SER A 165 -12.12 -3.69 -3.44
N LEU A 166 -11.09 -4.23 -2.78
CA LEU A 166 -9.83 -4.56 -3.43
C LEU A 166 -9.98 -5.73 -4.41
N ARG A 167 -10.73 -6.78 -4.04
CA ARG A 167 -10.97 -7.93 -4.92
C ARG A 167 -11.76 -7.58 -6.17
N GLU A 168 -12.56 -6.51 -6.10
CA GLU A 168 -13.40 -6.02 -7.19
C GLU A 168 -12.70 -4.98 -8.08
N GLN A 169 -11.45 -4.61 -7.78
CA GLN A 169 -10.70 -3.66 -8.61
C GLN A 169 -10.55 -4.15 -10.05
N THR A 170 -10.81 -3.25 -11.00
CA THR A 170 -10.55 -3.48 -12.43
C THR A 170 -9.06 -3.59 -12.71
N TYR A 171 -8.25 -2.81 -12.00
CA TYR A 171 -6.80 -2.95 -11.99
C TYR A 171 -6.39 -4.13 -11.11
N THR A 172 -5.75 -5.16 -11.69
CA THR A 172 -5.50 -6.43 -10.99
C THR A 172 -4.12 -6.52 -10.35
N ASN A 173 -3.18 -5.63 -10.70
CA ASN A 173 -1.78 -5.69 -10.28
C ASN A 173 -1.53 -4.95 -8.96
N TRP A 174 -2.08 -5.48 -7.87
CA TRP A 174 -1.93 -4.92 -6.54
C TRP A 174 -1.54 -5.97 -5.49
N GLU A 175 -1.02 -5.50 -4.37
CA GLU A 175 -0.89 -6.24 -3.12
C GLU A 175 -1.49 -5.41 -1.97
N TRP A 176 -1.98 -6.09 -0.93
CA TRP A 176 -2.57 -5.45 0.24
C TRP A 176 -1.79 -5.79 1.49
N ILE A 177 -1.21 -4.78 2.13
CA ILE A 177 -0.39 -4.90 3.33
C ILE A 177 -1.20 -4.40 4.52
N VAL A 178 -1.47 -5.29 5.47
CA VAL A 178 -2.21 -4.95 6.69
C VAL A 178 -1.32 -5.14 7.90
N VAL A 179 -1.17 -4.09 8.71
CA VAL A 179 -0.48 -4.14 10.01
C VAL A 179 -1.52 -4.10 11.13
N ASP A 180 -1.62 -5.18 11.90
CA ASP A 180 -2.55 -5.31 13.01
C ASP A 180 -1.96 -4.85 14.35
N ASP A 181 -2.41 -3.70 14.81
CA ASP A 181 -2.04 -3.12 16.11
C ASP A 181 -2.98 -3.54 17.25
N SER A 182 -3.90 -4.47 17.02
CA SER A 182 -4.91 -4.84 18.02
C SER A 182 -4.32 -5.57 19.22
N ASP A 183 -4.66 -5.09 20.41
CA ASP A 183 -4.35 -5.67 21.72
C ASP A 183 -5.49 -6.59 22.22
N ASP A 184 -6.07 -7.40 21.32
CA ASP A 184 -7.35 -8.10 21.55
C ASP A 184 -7.24 -9.62 21.71
N GLY A 185 -6.07 -10.10 22.10
CA GLY A 185 -5.77 -11.54 22.22
C GLY A 185 -5.60 -12.25 20.87
N GLY A 186 -5.35 -11.50 19.79
CA GLY A 186 -5.12 -12.05 18.44
C GLY A 186 -6.41 -12.34 17.67
N ARG A 187 -7.57 -11.83 18.13
CA ARG A 187 -8.86 -12.02 17.45
C ARG A 187 -8.85 -11.33 16.10
N THR A 188 -8.45 -10.06 16.04
CA THR A 188 -8.32 -9.31 14.79
C THR A 188 -7.28 -9.95 13.87
N PHE A 189 -6.11 -10.30 14.39
CA PHE A 189 -5.06 -10.96 13.61
C PHE A 189 -5.54 -12.26 12.95
N LYS A 190 -6.31 -13.09 13.67
CA LYS A 190 -6.86 -14.33 13.14
C LYS A 190 -7.78 -14.08 11.93
N VAL A 191 -8.67 -13.09 12.03
CA VAL A 191 -9.56 -12.69 10.92
C VAL A 191 -8.73 -12.28 9.71
N LEU A 192 -7.71 -11.45 9.91
CA LEU A 192 -6.81 -11.00 8.84
C LEU A 192 -6.06 -12.17 8.18
N ILE A 193 -5.56 -13.12 8.97
CA ILE A 193 -4.92 -14.34 8.44
C ILE A 193 -5.92 -15.17 7.61
N ASP A 194 -7.18 -15.26 8.02
CA ASP A 194 -8.21 -15.95 7.25
C ASP A 194 -8.56 -15.22 5.94
N LEU A 195 -8.39 -13.90 5.87
CA LEU A 195 -8.43 -13.15 4.61
C LEU A 195 -7.22 -13.44 3.73
N ALA A 196 -6.00 -13.47 4.30
CA ALA A 196 -4.78 -13.78 3.57
C ALA A 196 -4.76 -15.21 2.97
N LYS A 197 -5.55 -16.12 3.54
CA LYS A 197 -5.78 -17.46 2.96
C LYS A 197 -6.68 -17.45 1.73
N LYS A 198 -7.51 -16.43 1.57
CA LYS A 198 -8.50 -16.32 0.48
C LYS A 198 -7.95 -15.60 -0.75
N ASP A 199 -6.90 -14.80 -0.58
CA ASP A 199 -6.29 -14.05 -1.68
C ASP A 199 -4.78 -13.91 -1.46
N TYR A 200 -3.99 -14.42 -2.42
CA TYR A 200 -2.53 -14.46 -2.34
C TYR A 200 -1.87 -13.07 -2.33
N ARG A 201 -2.62 -12.03 -2.72
CA ARG A 201 -2.14 -10.64 -2.74
C ARG A 201 -2.16 -9.99 -1.36
N VAL A 202 -2.78 -10.63 -0.37
CA VAL A 202 -2.94 -10.09 0.99
C VAL A 202 -1.84 -10.58 1.90
N GLN A 203 -1.16 -9.63 2.56
CA GLN A 203 -0.10 -9.88 3.50
C GLN A 203 -0.41 -9.19 4.82
N VAL A 204 -0.27 -9.92 5.91
CA VAL A 204 -0.67 -9.48 7.24
C VAL A 204 0.52 -9.56 8.18
N PHE A 205 0.75 -8.49 8.90
CA PHE A 205 1.84 -8.35 9.85
C PHE A 205 1.28 -7.94 11.21
N LYS A 206 1.91 -8.42 12.28
CA LYS A 206 1.61 -8.01 13.64
C LYS A 206 2.91 -7.59 14.31
N PRO A 207 3.02 -6.34 14.79
CA PRO A 207 4.16 -5.92 15.58
C PRO A 207 4.27 -6.75 16.86
N TRP A 208 5.47 -6.77 17.47
CA TRP A 208 5.68 -7.52 18.72
C TRP A 208 4.95 -6.90 19.92
N GLU A 209 4.61 -5.61 19.84
CA GLU A 209 3.86 -4.87 20.85
C GLU A 209 2.86 -3.90 20.22
N HIS A 210 1.84 -3.53 21.00
CA HIS A 210 0.87 -2.50 20.60
C HIS A 210 1.57 -1.14 20.53
N SER A 211 1.57 -0.51 19.35
CA SER A 211 2.18 0.79 19.13
C SER A 211 1.27 1.92 19.60
N GLY A 212 -0.02 1.89 19.30
CA GLY A 212 -0.95 3.00 19.56
C GLY A 212 -0.66 4.30 18.79
N VAL A 213 0.29 4.28 17.83
CA VAL A 213 0.72 5.46 17.06
C VAL A 213 0.41 5.24 15.58
N ILE A 214 -0.62 5.93 15.07
CA ILE A 214 -1.12 5.71 13.71
C ILE A 214 -0.05 6.00 12.64
N GLY A 215 0.74 7.07 12.79
CA GLY A 215 1.81 7.40 11.85
C GLY A 215 2.90 6.32 11.80
N ARG A 216 3.20 5.67 12.93
CA ARG A 216 4.13 4.52 13.00
C ARG A 216 3.59 3.34 12.23
N LEU A 217 2.33 2.98 12.46
CA LEU A 217 1.68 1.84 11.81
C LEU A 217 1.59 2.03 10.30
N LYS A 218 1.17 3.21 9.84
CA LYS A 218 1.13 3.55 8.40
C LYS A 218 2.52 3.51 7.77
N LYS A 219 3.55 4.01 8.45
CA LYS A 219 4.93 3.90 7.95
C LYS A 219 5.38 2.45 7.84
N TRP A 220 5.14 1.61 8.86
CA TRP A 220 5.45 0.18 8.78
C TRP A 220 4.72 -0.51 7.63
N ALA A 221 3.41 -0.30 7.50
CA ALA A 221 2.60 -0.89 6.44
C ALA A 221 3.09 -0.47 5.05
N ALA A 222 3.35 0.83 4.85
CA ALA A 222 3.89 1.37 3.61
C ALA A 222 5.28 0.80 3.26
N SER A 223 6.19 0.69 4.25
CA SER A 223 7.56 0.17 4.05
C SER A 223 7.60 -1.31 3.69
N LEU A 224 6.58 -2.08 4.07
CA LEU A 224 6.47 -3.51 3.75
C LEU A 224 5.96 -3.78 2.32
N GLY A 225 5.32 -2.80 1.67
CA GLY A 225 4.87 -2.91 0.28
C GLY A 225 6.04 -2.95 -0.70
N ARG A 226 5.93 -3.71 -1.79
CA ARG A 226 6.96 -3.85 -2.86
C ARG A 226 6.61 -3.07 -4.11
N GLY A 227 5.35 -2.66 -4.25
CA GLY A 227 4.85 -1.89 -5.38
C GLY A 227 5.50 -0.52 -5.55
N GLN A 228 5.57 -0.03 -6.80
CA GLN A 228 6.12 1.28 -7.12
C GLN A 228 5.17 2.42 -6.73
N ILE A 229 3.89 2.11 -6.53
CA ILE A 229 2.88 3.05 -6.04
C ILE A 229 2.37 2.55 -4.68
N LEU A 230 2.26 3.46 -3.73
CA LEU A 230 1.67 3.23 -2.42
C LEU A 230 0.29 3.90 -2.38
N VAL A 231 -0.73 3.19 -1.90
CA VAL A 231 -2.08 3.73 -1.76
C VAL A 231 -2.58 3.45 -0.34
N GLU A 232 -3.13 4.47 0.30
CA GLU A 232 -3.69 4.34 1.64
C GLU A 232 -5.15 3.88 1.58
N LEU A 233 -5.49 2.90 2.43
CA LEU A 233 -6.87 2.44 2.65
C LEU A 233 -7.09 2.16 4.12
N ASP A 234 -8.06 2.83 4.73
CA ASP A 234 -8.40 2.58 6.12
C ASP A 234 -9.15 1.25 6.30
N HIS A 235 -9.01 0.67 7.48
CA HIS A 235 -9.47 -0.67 7.80
C HIS A 235 -10.98 -0.87 7.79
N ASP A 236 -11.77 0.20 7.73
CA ASP A 236 -13.23 0.20 7.73
C ASP A 236 -13.90 0.91 6.54
N ASP A 237 -13.10 1.29 5.56
CA ASP A 237 -13.51 2.00 4.35
C ASP A 237 -13.42 1.14 3.10
N GLU A 238 -13.82 1.70 1.95
CA GLU A 238 -13.75 0.99 0.69
C GLU A 238 -13.41 1.89 -0.51
N PHE A 239 -12.78 1.28 -1.52
CA PHE A 239 -12.58 1.91 -2.82
C PHE A 239 -13.76 1.66 -3.75
N THR A 240 -13.94 2.54 -4.73
CA THR A 240 -14.71 2.18 -5.93
C THR A 240 -13.90 1.21 -6.80
N ASP A 241 -14.56 0.39 -7.61
CA ASP A 241 -13.93 -0.67 -8.41
C ASP A 241 -12.93 -0.18 -9.47
N TYR A 242 -12.99 1.09 -9.86
CA TYR A 242 -12.06 1.73 -10.80
C TYR A 242 -10.95 2.55 -10.13
N ALA A 243 -10.88 2.61 -8.79
CA ALA A 243 -9.98 3.49 -8.05
C ALA A 243 -8.51 3.30 -8.41
N LEU A 244 -8.01 2.06 -8.37
CA LEU A 244 -6.59 1.78 -8.64
C LEU A 244 -6.21 1.99 -10.11
N ASP A 245 -7.15 1.78 -11.04
CA ASP A 245 -6.93 2.06 -12.47
C ASP A 245 -6.70 3.56 -12.71
N TYR A 246 -7.52 4.40 -12.09
CA TYR A 246 -7.33 5.86 -12.15
C TYR A 246 -6.03 6.32 -11.48
N VAL A 247 -5.64 5.73 -10.36
CA VAL A 247 -4.33 6.03 -9.74
C VAL A 247 -3.18 5.76 -10.72
N VAL A 248 -3.16 4.60 -11.37
CA VAL A 248 -2.09 4.24 -12.31
C VAL A 248 -2.11 5.16 -13.53
N LYS A 249 -3.28 5.44 -14.10
CA LYS A 249 -3.42 6.37 -15.23
C LYS A 249 -2.98 7.79 -14.86
N GLY A 250 -3.33 8.28 -13.68
CA GLY A 250 -2.93 9.61 -13.20
C GLY A 250 -1.41 9.76 -13.09
N PHE A 251 -0.73 8.75 -12.52
CA PHE A 251 0.75 8.74 -12.48
C PHE A 251 1.39 8.55 -13.87
N ASN A 252 0.73 7.88 -14.81
CA ASN A 252 1.21 7.78 -16.19
C ASN A 252 1.05 9.10 -16.94
N GLN A 253 -0.03 9.86 -16.68
CA GLN A 253 -0.27 11.17 -17.27
C GLN A 253 0.71 12.23 -16.74
N TYR A 254 1.08 12.15 -15.45
CA TYR A 254 2.03 13.07 -14.80
C TYR A 254 3.22 12.30 -14.19
N PRO A 255 4.21 11.89 -15.02
CA PRO A 255 5.38 11.16 -14.55
C PRO A 255 6.18 11.88 -13.46
N GLU A 256 6.19 13.20 -13.47
CA GLU A 256 6.91 14.07 -12.53
C GLU A 256 6.23 14.20 -11.15
N ALA A 257 4.95 13.84 -11.05
CA ALA A 257 4.21 13.89 -9.81
C ALA A 257 4.60 12.73 -8.88
N GLY A 258 4.94 13.06 -7.64
CA GLY A 258 5.21 12.11 -6.57
C GLY A 258 3.96 11.73 -5.78
N PHE A 259 2.87 12.48 -5.95
CA PHE A 259 1.62 12.30 -5.21
C PHE A 259 0.38 12.58 -6.05
N LEU A 260 -0.67 11.81 -5.79
CA LEU A 260 -2.01 12.09 -6.27
C LEU A 260 -3.07 11.86 -5.21
N TYR A 261 -4.21 12.52 -5.41
CA TYR A 261 -5.40 12.37 -4.59
C TYR A 261 -6.67 12.38 -5.43
N THR A 262 -7.77 11.87 -4.88
CA THR A 262 -9.05 11.78 -5.59
C THR A 262 -10.17 12.53 -4.85
N ASN A 263 -11.39 12.46 -5.38
CA ASN A 263 -12.56 12.78 -4.59
C ASN A 263 -12.99 11.59 -3.73
N CYS A 264 -13.68 11.88 -2.64
CA CYS A 264 -14.24 10.89 -1.72
C CYS A 264 -15.68 11.23 -1.35
N ALA A 265 -16.45 10.24 -0.93
CA ALA A 265 -17.74 10.43 -0.28
C ALA A 265 -17.64 9.99 1.17
N GLU A 266 -18.22 10.77 2.07
CA GLU A 266 -18.36 10.40 3.48
C GLU A 266 -19.79 9.93 3.73
N VAL A 267 -19.94 8.81 4.42
CA VAL A 267 -21.24 8.22 4.77
C VAL A 267 -21.25 7.78 6.22
N TYR A 268 -22.42 7.80 6.84
CA TYR A 268 -22.64 7.12 8.10
C TYR A 268 -22.65 5.59 7.91
N GLU A 269 -22.53 4.84 9.00
CA GLU A 269 -22.58 3.36 8.98
C GLU A 269 -23.90 2.80 8.41
N ASP A 270 -24.99 3.56 8.45
CA ASP A 270 -26.28 3.22 7.83
C ASP A 270 -26.36 3.56 6.33
N GLY A 271 -25.28 4.12 5.77
CA GLY A 271 -25.15 4.50 4.37
C GLY A 271 -25.69 5.88 4.02
N ARG A 272 -26.26 6.65 4.96
CA ARG A 272 -26.66 8.04 4.67
C ARG A 272 -25.44 8.91 4.39
N ASN A 273 -25.56 9.80 3.40
CA ASN A 273 -24.49 10.75 3.07
C ASN A 273 -24.21 11.70 4.24
N LEU A 274 -22.93 11.98 4.46
CA LEU A 274 -22.44 13.02 5.37
C LEU A 274 -21.90 14.18 4.52
N THR A 275 -22.29 15.40 4.89
CA THR A 275 -21.79 16.62 4.25
C THR A 275 -21.46 17.66 5.31
N TYR A 276 -20.42 18.46 5.07
CA TYR A 276 -20.10 19.62 5.87
C TYR A 276 -21.03 20.79 5.53
N ARG A 277 -21.11 21.73 6.46
CA ARG A 277 -21.82 23.01 6.27
C ARG A 277 -21.18 23.84 5.14
N ASP A 278 -21.96 24.75 4.58
CA ASP A 278 -21.48 25.73 3.60
C ASP A 278 -20.27 26.50 4.14
N GLY A 279 -19.32 26.78 3.24
CA GLY A 279 -18.07 27.46 3.60
C GLY A 279 -16.99 26.55 4.20
N TRP A 280 -17.17 25.22 4.24
CA TRP A 280 -16.10 24.30 4.62
C TRP A 280 -14.89 24.39 3.68
N ALA A 281 -13.73 23.93 4.15
CA ALA A 281 -12.45 24.09 3.44
C ALA A 281 -12.20 25.53 2.95
N PHE A 282 -12.46 26.52 3.82
CA PHE A 282 -12.35 27.95 3.53
C PHE A 282 -13.21 28.42 2.35
N GLY A 283 -14.34 27.76 2.08
CA GLY A 283 -15.22 28.07 0.96
C GLY A 283 -14.82 27.43 -0.37
N TYR A 284 -13.74 26.63 -0.42
CA TYR A 284 -13.35 25.87 -1.60
C TYR A 284 -13.96 24.46 -1.63
N GLY A 285 -14.55 24.01 -0.53
CA GLY A 285 -15.22 22.73 -0.44
C GLY A 285 -16.56 22.73 -1.18
N SER A 286 -16.82 21.70 -1.97
CA SER A 286 -18.09 21.52 -2.68
C SER A 286 -18.45 20.04 -2.80
N TYR A 287 -19.70 19.75 -3.18
CA TYR A 287 -20.19 18.40 -3.37
C TYR A 287 -20.83 18.23 -4.75
N SER A 288 -20.62 17.06 -5.34
CA SER A 288 -21.27 16.60 -6.57
C SER A 288 -22.08 15.34 -6.28
N ASP A 289 -23.22 15.17 -6.94
CA ASP A 289 -23.95 13.89 -6.90
C ASP A 289 -23.30 12.91 -7.87
N VAL A 290 -22.84 11.78 -7.34
CA VAL A 290 -22.22 10.71 -8.13
C VAL A 290 -22.98 9.41 -7.87
N GLU A 291 -23.53 8.83 -8.93
CA GLU A 291 -24.12 7.49 -8.85
C GLU A 291 -23.03 6.43 -8.93
N TYR A 292 -23.00 5.53 -7.94
CA TYR A 292 -22.13 4.37 -7.93
C TYR A 292 -22.91 3.17 -7.39
N ARG A 293 -22.98 2.09 -8.18
CA ARG A 293 -23.70 0.85 -7.87
C ARG A 293 -25.16 1.06 -7.44
N GLY A 294 -25.87 1.92 -8.16
CA GLY A 294 -27.29 2.20 -7.91
C GLY A 294 -27.57 3.05 -6.66
N LYS A 295 -26.54 3.64 -6.05
CA LYS A 295 -26.67 4.60 -4.94
C LYS A 295 -26.04 5.93 -5.32
N VAL A 296 -26.70 7.02 -4.97
CA VAL A 296 -26.17 8.38 -5.13
C VAL A 296 -25.38 8.79 -3.89
N TYR A 297 -24.11 9.12 -4.10
CA TYR A 297 -23.20 9.62 -3.09
C TYR A 297 -23.03 11.14 -3.22
N LYS A 298 -22.99 11.83 -2.07
CA LYS A 298 -22.52 13.22 -2.01
C LYS A 298 -20.99 13.20 -2.03
N CYS A 299 -20.43 13.23 -3.23
CA CYS A 299 -18.99 13.18 -3.45
C CYS A 299 -18.38 14.55 -3.15
N GLY A 300 -17.55 14.64 -2.11
CA GLY A 300 -16.77 15.84 -1.81
C GLY A 300 -15.73 16.06 -2.89
N ASN A 301 -15.82 17.20 -3.58
CA ASN A 301 -14.80 17.63 -4.52
C ASN A 301 -13.60 18.11 -3.69
N ALA A 302 -12.48 17.40 -3.80
CA ALA A 302 -11.28 17.78 -3.07
C ALA A 302 -10.82 19.18 -3.56
N PRO A 303 -10.61 20.15 -2.64
CA PRO A 303 -10.15 21.48 -3.02
C PRO A 303 -8.81 21.44 -3.75
N HIS A 304 -8.60 22.35 -4.70
CA HIS A 304 -7.26 22.51 -5.26
C HIS A 304 -6.28 22.97 -4.18
N ILE A 305 -5.03 22.58 -4.31
CA ILE A 305 -3.90 23.05 -3.50
C ILE A 305 -3.61 24.52 -3.82
N ASN A 306 -4.00 25.38 -2.88
CA ASN A 306 -3.87 26.83 -2.90
C ASN A 306 -3.34 27.34 -1.56
N ALA A 307 -3.14 28.66 -1.46
CA ALA A 307 -2.61 29.34 -0.28
C ALA A 307 -3.29 28.94 1.05
N LYS A 308 -4.57 28.60 1.07
CA LYS A 308 -5.28 28.21 2.29
C LYS A 308 -5.41 26.70 2.44
N THR A 309 -5.68 25.99 1.35
CA THR A 309 -6.14 24.59 1.44
C THR A 309 -5.07 23.65 1.99
N ILE A 310 -3.79 23.89 1.67
CA ILE A 310 -2.67 23.10 2.22
C ILE A 310 -2.30 23.46 3.66
N ARG A 311 -2.84 24.55 4.21
CA ARG A 311 -2.53 25.05 5.57
C ARG A 311 -3.49 24.55 6.65
N HIS A 312 -4.42 23.66 6.31
CA HIS A 312 -5.35 23.09 7.28
C HIS A 312 -5.86 21.70 6.88
N ILE A 313 -6.00 20.79 7.84
CA ILE A 313 -6.39 19.39 7.60
C ILE A 313 -7.74 19.23 6.90
N ILE A 314 -8.75 20.05 7.26
CA ILE A 314 -10.11 19.98 6.69
C ILE A 314 -10.14 20.32 5.18
N SER A 315 -9.13 21.01 4.67
CA SER A 315 -9.04 21.44 3.27
C SER A 315 -7.94 20.74 2.48
N ALA A 316 -7.01 20.08 3.18
CA ALA A 316 -5.98 19.28 2.55
C ALA A 316 -6.61 18.02 1.91
N PRO A 317 -5.94 17.37 0.96
CA PRO A 317 -6.45 16.15 0.34
C PRO A 317 -6.84 15.07 1.37
N ASN A 318 -8.11 14.68 1.37
CA ASN A 318 -8.63 13.68 2.32
C ASN A 318 -8.28 12.25 1.87
N HIS A 319 -9.13 11.63 1.04
CA HIS A 319 -8.92 10.31 0.43
C HIS A 319 -9.38 10.33 -1.04
N LEU A 320 -8.97 9.41 -1.90
CA LEU A 320 -7.90 8.42 -1.77
C LEU A 320 -6.55 9.12 -1.93
N ARG A 321 -5.53 8.70 -1.18
CA ARG A 321 -4.16 9.26 -1.26
C ARG A 321 -3.19 8.22 -1.80
N ALA A 322 -2.38 8.62 -2.78
CA ALA A 322 -1.38 7.73 -3.37
C ALA A 322 -0.06 8.44 -3.62
N TRP A 323 1.04 7.74 -3.36
CA TRP A 323 2.40 8.22 -3.57
C TRP A 323 3.17 7.28 -4.48
N ARG A 324 4.12 7.82 -5.26
CA ARG A 324 5.22 6.98 -5.73
C ARG A 324 6.03 6.53 -4.53
N LYS A 325 6.34 5.24 -4.45
CA LYS A 325 7.07 4.65 -3.32
C LYS A 325 8.41 5.35 -3.09
N SER A 326 9.19 5.56 -4.17
CA SER A 326 10.49 6.24 -4.10
C SER A 326 10.39 7.66 -3.53
N PHE A 327 9.34 8.41 -3.90
CA PHE A 327 9.08 9.74 -3.37
C PHE A 327 8.63 9.71 -1.91
N TYR A 328 7.71 8.82 -1.55
CA TYR A 328 7.27 8.64 -0.17
C TYR A 328 8.46 8.33 0.75
N GLU A 329 9.37 7.46 0.31
CA GLU A 329 10.61 7.14 1.02
C GLU A 329 11.56 8.33 1.08
N SER A 330 11.71 9.10 -0.01
CA SER A 330 12.63 10.26 -0.05
C SER A 330 12.24 11.37 0.91
N ILE A 331 10.94 11.55 1.19
CA ILE A 331 10.47 12.50 2.20
C ILE A 331 10.42 11.92 3.62
N GLY A 332 10.77 10.63 3.80
CA GLY A 332 10.80 9.94 5.10
C GLY A 332 9.51 9.22 5.52
N GLY A 333 8.48 9.21 4.67
CA GLY A 333 7.17 8.58 4.92
C GLY A 333 6.39 9.23 6.05
N HIS A 334 5.38 8.54 6.60
CA HIS A 334 4.63 9.01 7.78
C HIS A 334 5.55 9.16 9.00
N ASN A 335 5.27 10.15 9.85
CA ASN A 335 6.05 10.36 11.06
C ASN A 335 5.69 9.31 12.14
N GLN A 336 6.67 8.55 12.63
CA GLN A 336 6.45 7.44 13.57
C GLN A 336 6.13 7.87 15.00
N GLU A 337 6.30 9.15 15.31
CA GLU A 337 6.06 9.71 16.64
C GLU A 337 4.75 10.52 16.69
N LEU A 338 4.06 10.66 15.54
CA LEU A 338 2.86 11.48 15.44
C LEU A 338 1.60 10.63 15.65
N HIS A 339 0.90 10.90 16.75
CA HIS A 339 -0.29 10.14 17.19
C HIS A 339 -1.60 10.59 16.52
N VAL A 340 -1.65 11.83 16.02
CA VAL A 340 -2.80 12.47 15.37
C VAL A 340 -2.31 13.47 14.32
N ALA A 341 -3.12 13.76 13.30
CA ALA A 341 -2.76 14.65 12.20
C ALA A 341 -1.49 14.21 11.43
N ASP A 342 -1.19 12.90 11.45
CA ASP A 342 -0.11 12.26 10.71
C ASP A 342 -0.26 12.43 9.21
N ASP A 343 -1.50 12.38 8.74
CA ASP A 343 -1.90 12.63 7.37
C ASP A 343 -1.65 14.08 6.93
N TYR A 344 -2.04 15.05 7.76
CA TYR A 344 -1.81 16.46 7.45
C TYR A 344 -0.32 16.79 7.37
N GLU A 345 0.48 16.28 8.31
CA GLU A 345 1.92 16.54 8.35
C GLU A 345 2.63 15.98 7.10
N ILE A 346 2.32 14.75 6.69
CA ILE A 346 2.92 14.18 5.47
C ILE A 346 2.42 14.87 4.21
N LEU A 347 1.17 15.35 4.16
CA LEU A 347 0.64 16.12 3.03
C LEU A 347 1.38 17.45 2.85
N VAL A 348 1.71 18.14 3.95
CA VAL A 348 2.54 19.35 3.89
C VAL A 348 3.93 19.03 3.36
N ARG A 349 4.62 18.00 3.89
CA ARG A 349 5.93 17.58 3.35
C ARG A 349 5.85 17.14 1.88
N THR A 350 4.75 16.51 1.49
CA THR A 350 4.47 16.12 0.11
C THR A 350 4.42 17.35 -0.80
N PHE A 351 3.58 18.34 -0.46
CA PHE A 351 3.47 19.60 -1.20
C PHE A 351 4.82 20.31 -1.37
N LEU A 352 5.62 20.34 -0.31
CA LEU A 352 6.93 21.00 -0.30
C LEU A 352 7.95 20.35 -1.26
N ASN A 353 7.77 19.09 -1.65
CA ASN A 353 8.82 18.32 -2.35
C ASN A 353 8.37 17.71 -3.69
N THR A 354 7.11 17.89 -4.12
CA THR A 354 6.66 17.37 -5.43
C THR A 354 5.52 18.19 -6.04
N ARG A 355 5.06 17.76 -7.22
CA ARG A 355 3.80 18.18 -7.84
C ARG A 355 2.69 17.24 -7.37
N MET A 356 1.52 17.82 -7.05
CA MET A 356 0.35 17.07 -6.58
C MET A 356 -0.71 17.03 -7.69
N VAL A 357 -1.21 15.83 -7.95
CA VAL A 357 -2.23 15.58 -8.97
C VAL A 357 -3.58 15.31 -8.31
N HIS A 358 -4.62 15.95 -8.80
CA HIS A 358 -6.00 15.67 -8.45
C HIS A 358 -6.67 14.85 -9.55
N ILE A 359 -7.31 13.76 -9.17
CA ILE A 359 -8.21 12.99 -10.03
C ILE A 359 -9.64 13.31 -9.57
N PRO A 360 -10.44 14.06 -10.36
CA PRO A 360 -11.78 14.50 -9.96
C PRO A 360 -12.83 13.38 -10.12
N LYS A 361 -12.57 12.22 -9.53
CA LYS A 361 -13.41 11.02 -9.56
C LYS A 361 -13.63 10.51 -8.14
N LEU A 362 -14.83 9.99 -7.87
CA LEU A 362 -15.15 9.29 -6.63
C LEU A 362 -14.38 7.96 -6.59
N CYS A 363 -13.28 7.89 -5.83
CA CYS A 363 -12.49 6.67 -5.69
C CYS A 363 -12.51 6.06 -4.29
N TYR A 364 -13.11 6.77 -3.33
CA TYR A 364 -13.09 6.39 -1.91
C TYR A 364 -14.43 6.66 -1.24
N ILE A 365 -14.91 5.71 -0.45
CA ILE A 365 -16.10 5.86 0.38
C ILE A 365 -15.67 5.66 1.84
N GLN A 366 -15.74 6.74 2.61
CA GLN A 366 -15.35 6.80 4.01
C GLN A 366 -16.56 6.59 4.92
N TYR A 367 -16.47 5.67 5.87
CA TYR A 367 -17.52 5.33 6.82
C TYR A 367 -17.25 5.97 8.18
N VAL A 368 -18.07 6.95 8.53
CA VAL A 368 -17.90 7.71 9.78
C VAL A 368 -18.67 7.05 10.92
N SER A 369 -17.93 6.65 11.96
CA SER A 369 -18.49 6.19 13.22
C SER A 369 -18.37 7.28 14.31
N HIS A 370 -19.42 7.45 15.11
CA HIS A 370 -19.60 8.61 16.00
C HIS A 370 -18.57 8.73 17.16
N SER A 371 -17.65 7.78 17.35
CA SER A 371 -16.99 7.58 18.65
C SER A 371 -15.50 7.97 18.75
N ALA A 372 -14.71 7.96 17.67
CA ALA A 372 -13.25 8.06 17.80
C ALA A 372 -12.68 9.50 17.66
N GLN A 373 -13.21 10.30 16.72
CA GLN A 373 -12.68 11.65 16.43
C GLN A 373 -12.92 12.62 17.60
N LEU A 374 -14.09 12.55 18.25
CA LEU A 374 -14.49 13.49 19.31
C LEU A 374 -13.54 13.54 20.51
N ILE A 375 -12.88 12.42 20.84
CA ILE A 375 -12.06 12.30 22.05
C ILE A 375 -10.69 13.01 21.89
N ARG A 376 -10.17 13.14 20.66
CA ARG A 376 -8.86 13.74 20.37
C ARG A 376 -8.89 15.07 19.61
N ASN A 377 -10.08 15.59 19.32
CA ASN A 377 -10.25 16.85 18.55
C ASN A 377 -9.39 18.01 19.05
N ARG A 378 -9.31 18.24 20.37
CA ARG A 378 -8.47 19.33 20.92
C ARG A 378 -7.00 19.17 20.56
N ASP A 379 -6.50 17.94 20.58
CA ASP A 379 -5.10 17.67 20.27
C ASP A 379 -4.83 17.73 18.77
N ILE A 380 -5.79 17.29 17.94
CA ILE A 380 -5.75 17.48 16.48
C ILE A 380 -5.62 18.97 16.15
N HIS A 381 -6.48 19.83 16.71
CA HIS A 381 -6.40 21.27 16.45
C HIS A 381 -5.06 21.88 16.87
N ARG A 382 -4.50 21.44 18.01
CA ARG A 382 -3.17 21.86 18.48
C ARG A 382 -2.08 21.47 17.48
N HIS A 383 -2.05 20.20 17.07
CA HIS A 383 -1.04 19.69 16.13
C HIS A 383 -1.17 20.33 14.76
N VAL A 384 -2.38 20.45 14.21
CA VAL A 384 -2.62 21.11 12.92
C VAL A 384 -2.11 22.54 12.93
N ARG A 385 -2.39 23.31 14.00
CA ARG A 385 -1.83 24.67 14.15
C ARG A 385 -0.31 24.65 14.21
N SER A 386 0.29 23.79 15.04
CA SER A 386 1.75 23.74 15.21
C SER A 386 2.49 23.28 13.95
N ILE A 387 1.94 22.31 13.22
CA ILE A 387 2.46 21.87 11.90
C ILE A 387 2.39 23.04 10.92
N ARG A 388 1.24 23.72 10.83
CA ARG A 388 1.08 24.90 9.96
C ARG A 388 2.13 25.96 10.30
N GLU A 389 2.24 26.36 11.57
CA GLU A 389 3.19 27.39 12.02
C GLU A 389 4.65 27.01 11.73
N TYR A 390 5.00 25.74 11.91
CA TYR A 390 6.35 25.25 11.64
C TYR A 390 6.71 25.30 10.14
N TYR A 391 5.77 24.97 9.26
CA TYR A 391 6.00 24.92 7.81
C TYR A 391 5.59 26.19 7.06
N ASP A 392 4.99 27.17 7.71
CA ASP A 392 4.24 28.25 7.05
C ASP A 392 5.06 29.02 6.01
N LYS A 393 6.28 29.41 6.41
CA LYS A 393 7.22 30.10 5.53
C LYS A 393 7.67 29.23 4.35
N LYS A 394 7.91 27.94 4.59
CA LYS A 394 8.28 27.00 3.51
C LYS A 394 7.13 26.78 2.53
N ILE A 395 5.89 26.75 3.03
CA ILE A 395 4.69 26.67 2.19
C ILE A 395 4.61 27.90 1.28
N HIS A 396 4.82 29.09 1.86
CA HIS A 396 4.86 30.34 1.10
C HIS A 396 5.94 30.32 0.01
N GLU A 397 7.19 30.03 0.38
CA GLU A 397 8.32 29.93 -0.55
C GLU A 397 8.05 28.91 -1.66
N ARG A 398 7.40 27.79 -1.34
CA ARG A 398 7.03 26.76 -2.30
C ARG A 398 5.99 27.24 -3.31
N PHE A 399 4.99 28.02 -2.90
CA PHE A 399 4.05 28.61 -3.85
C PHE A 399 4.76 29.53 -4.85
N LEU A 400 5.67 30.38 -4.37
CA LEU A 400 6.47 31.26 -5.22
C LEU A 400 7.36 30.47 -6.18
N GLU A 401 8.01 29.40 -5.71
CA GLU A 401 8.82 28.50 -6.55
C GLU A 401 7.99 27.87 -7.68
N LEU A 402 6.73 27.52 -7.39
CA LEU A 402 5.80 26.96 -8.36
C LEU A 402 5.13 28.03 -9.26
N GLY A 403 5.52 29.30 -9.14
CA GLY A 403 4.98 30.41 -9.92
C GLY A 403 3.55 30.80 -9.53
N CYS A 404 3.10 30.49 -8.32
CA CYS A 404 1.77 30.80 -7.82
C CYS A 404 1.85 31.82 -6.68
N PHE A 405 1.00 32.84 -6.74
CA PHE A 405 0.90 33.85 -5.69
C PHE A 405 0.24 33.28 -4.42
N ASP A 406 0.88 33.50 -3.27
CA ASP A 406 0.36 33.12 -1.96
C ASP A 406 -0.48 34.26 -1.37
N PHE A 407 -1.75 34.31 -1.75
CA PHE A 407 -2.66 35.39 -1.32
C PHE A 407 -2.99 35.39 0.18
N ALA A 408 -2.62 34.34 0.92
CA ALA A 408 -2.83 34.27 2.36
C ALA A 408 -1.61 34.77 3.14
N TRP A 409 -0.51 35.14 2.49
CA TRP A 409 0.71 35.57 3.15
C TRP A 409 0.68 37.05 3.54
N ASP A 410 1.02 37.34 4.79
CA ASP A 410 1.21 38.70 5.31
C ASP A 410 2.71 39.00 5.42
N GLU A 411 3.22 39.84 4.52
CA GLU A 411 4.64 40.20 4.44
C GLU A 411 5.13 40.95 5.68
N GLU A 412 4.28 41.74 6.33
CA GLU A 412 4.67 42.50 7.52
C GLU A 412 4.82 41.59 8.73
N LYS A 413 3.93 40.59 8.87
CA LYS A 413 3.98 39.61 9.96
C LYS A 413 4.92 38.44 9.69
N GLY A 414 5.27 38.19 8.43
CA GLY A 414 6.07 37.05 8.02
C GLY A 414 5.39 35.70 8.26
N CYS A 415 4.06 35.68 8.20
CA CYS A 415 3.25 34.47 8.38
C CYS A 415 1.92 34.56 7.61
N SER A 416 1.22 33.44 7.50
CA SER A 416 -0.10 33.38 6.86
C SER A 416 -1.21 33.96 7.72
N ASP A 417 -2.09 34.75 7.09
CA ASP A 417 -3.36 35.20 7.66
C ASP A 417 -4.53 34.56 6.88
N LEU A 418 -5.07 33.48 7.45
CA LEU A 418 -6.17 32.73 6.85
C LEU A 418 -7.51 33.51 6.85
N SER A 419 -7.58 34.67 7.52
CA SER A 419 -8.76 35.55 7.52
C SER A 419 -8.86 36.44 6.28
N ILE A 420 -7.76 36.60 5.53
CA ILE A 420 -7.75 37.34 4.25
C ILE A 420 -8.81 36.75 3.32
N PRO A 421 -9.73 37.55 2.73
CA PRO A 421 -10.76 37.01 1.85
C PRO A 421 -10.21 36.24 0.65
N ASN A 422 -10.97 35.24 0.17
CA ASN A 422 -10.57 34.50 -1.01
C ASN A 422 -10.61 35.42 -2.26
N PRO A 423 -9.65 35.28 -3.19
CA PRO A 423 -9.70 35.98 -4.47
C PRO A 423 -10.87 35.48 -5.34
N GLN A 424 -11.31 36.30 -6.30
CA GLN A 424 -12.39 35.93 -7.22
C GLN A 424 -12.04 34.75 -8.12
N VAL A 425 -10.78 34.67 -8.56
CA VAL A 425 -10.23 33.53 -9.31
C VAL A 425 -9.22 32.85 -8.40
N GLU A 426 -9.40 31.54 -8.19
CA GLU A 426 -8.54 30.74 -7.32
C GLU A 426 -7.13 30.54 -7.94
N PRO A 427 -6.06 31.05 -7.32
CA PRO A 427 -4.70 30.69 -7.66
C PRO A 427 -4.38 29.34 -7.01
N HIS A 428 -4.06 28.32 -7.82
CA HIS A 428 -3.69 27.00 -7.32
C HIS A 428 -2.56 26.38 -8.15
N VAL A 429 -1.88 25.39 -7.57
CA VAL A 429 -0.79 24.66 -8.23
C VAL A 429 -1.13 23.21 -8.57
N THR A 430 -2.38 22.81 -8.32
CA THR A 430 -2.85 21.44 -8.58
C THR A 430 -2.82 21.11 -10.06
N LEU A 431 -2.26 19.95 -10.40
CA LEU A 431 -2.41 19.32 -11.71
C LEU A 431 -3.72 18.51 -11.72
N ILE A 432 -4.56 18.65 -12.75
CA ILE A 432 -5.84 17.95 -12.82
C ILE A 432 -5.74 16.86 -13.89
N ALA A 433 -5.87 15.61 -13.48
CA ALA A 433 -5.84 14.47 -14.39
C ALA A 433 -7.19 14.26 -15.09
N ASP A 434 -7.10 13.84 -16.35
CA ASP A 434 -8.25 13.54 -17.20
C ASP A 434 -8.18 12.05 -17.56
N VAL A 435 -8.69 11.21 -16.65
CA VAL A 435 -8.52 9.74 -16.65
C VAL A 435 -9.83 8.95 -16.57
#